data_AF-A0A3C1JUR4-F1
#
_entry.id   AF-A0A3C1JUR4-F1
#
_cell.length_a   1.000
_cell.length_b   1.000
_cell.length_c   1.000
_cell.angle_alpha   90.00
_cell.angle_beta   90.00
_cell.angle_gamma   90.00
#
_symmetry.space_group_name_H-M   'P 1'
#
loop_
_entity.id
_entity.type
_entity.pdbx_description
1 polymer ?
#
loop_
_entity_poly.entity_id
_entity_poly.type
_entity_poly.pdbx_seq_one_letter_code
_entity_poly.pdbx_strand_id
1 'polypeptide(L)' 'MTSTVVITPVTVDIHSPFTIRIFLDASVLEVFLEDATGCIANLGGRIYPSRTDSLQSRVHGEAFAGGDSWVMAGIWPD' A
#
# COMPACT_ATOMS: atom_id res chain seq x y z
N MET A 1 -28.70 -7.99 -18.94
CA MET A 1 -27.66 -7.11 -19.51
C MET A 1 -26.42 -7.29 -18.66
N THR A 2 -25.34 -7.79 -19.23
CA THR A 2 -24.07 -8.02 -18.52
C THR A 2 -23.20 -6.78 -18.71
N SER A 3 -22.90 -6.08 -17.62
CA SER A 3 -22.05 -4.89 -17.67
C SER A 3 -20.59 -5.33 -17.64
N THR A 4 -19.85 -5.09 -18.71
CA THR A 4 -18.42 -5.38 -18.75
C THR A 4 -17.68 -4.24 -18.10
N VAL A 5 -17.08 -4.47 -16.92
CA VAL A 5 -16.13 -3.54 -16.32
C VAL A 5 -14.81 -3.69 -17.05
N VAL A 6 -14.44 -2.68 -17.83
CA VAL A 6 -13.11 -2.59 -18.44
C VAL A 6 -12.18 -1.99 -17.41
N ILE A 7 -11.34 -2.83 -16.79
CA ILE A 7 -10.22 -2.36 -15.95
C ILE A 7 -9.06 -2.07 -16.91
N THR A 8 -8.89 -0.82 -17.30
CA THR A 8 -7.69 -0.40 -18.03
C THR A 8 -6.56 -0.23 -17.01
N PRO A 9 -5.41 -0.92 -17.16
CA PRO A 9 -4.27 -0.68 -16.29
C PRO A 9 -3.81 0.78 -16.44
N VAL A 10 -3.77 1.50 -15.32
CA VAL A 10 -3.19 2.83 -15.26
C VAL A 10 -1.70 2.66 -14.95
N THR A 11 -0.85 2.92 -15.92
CA THR A 11 0.59 3.05 -15.69
C THR A 11 0.85 4.46 -15.18
N VAL A 12 1.36 4.58 -13.95
CA VAL A 12 1.82 5.85 -13.40
C VAL A 12 3.30 5.97 -13.71
N ASP A 13 3.67 6.91 -14.59
CA ASP A 13 5.06 7.22 -14.86
C ASP A 13 5.57 8.18 -13.79
N ILE A 14 6.54 7.74 -12.99
CA ILE A 14 7.02 8.48 -11.83
C ILE A 14 8.45 8.95 -12.11
N HIS A 15 8.61 10.24 -12.37
CA HIS A 15 9.91 10.86 -12.66
C HIS A 15 10.51 11.64 -11.48
N SER A 16 9.79 11.71 -10.36
CA SER A 16 10.18 12.39 -9.13
C SER A 16 10.29 11.41 -7.97
N PRO A 17 11.07 11.73 -6.91
CA PRO A 17 11.03 10.97 -5.68
C PRO A 17 9.60 10.91 -5.13
N PHE A 18 9.21 9.74 -4.64
CA PHE A 18 7.90 9.49 -4.07
C PHE A 18 8.05 8.71 -2.76
N THR A 19 7.02 8.79 -1.93
CA THR A 19 6.87 8.02 -0.70
C THR A 19 5.79 6.97 -0.92
N ILE A 20 6.07 5.72 -0.53
CA ILE A 20 5.04 4.68 -0.40
C ILE A 20 4.69 4.58 1.08
N ARG A 21 3.42 4.79 1.42
CA ARG A 21 2.89 4.55 2.77
C ARG A 21 1.96 3.35 2.73
N ILE A 22 2.24 2.35 3.57
CA ILE A 22 1.48 1.10 3.61
C ILE A 22 0.83 0.97 4.98
N PHE A 23 -0.48 0.77 5.02
CA PHE A 23 -1.22 0.42 6.22
C PHE A 23 -1.69 -1.03 6.12
N LEU A 24 -1.50 -1.76 7.21
CA LEU A 24 -1.99 -3.12 7.37
C LEU A 24 -2.81 -3.20 8.65
N ASP A 25 -4.10 -3.40 8.51
CA ASP A 25 -5.03 -3.60 9.62
C ASP A 25 -5.74 -4.94 9.48
N ALA A 26 -5.26 -5.94 10.23
CA ALA A 26 -5.68 -7.33 10.14
C ALA A 26 -5.63 -7.89 8.69
N SER A 27 -6.75 -7.81 7.96
CA SER A 27 -6.87 -8.26 6.56
C SER A 27 -6.90 -7.12 5.53
N VAL A 28 -7.00 -5.87 5.98
CA VAL A 28 -7.10 -4.69 5.12
C VAL A 28 -5.69 -4.20 4.78
N LEU A 29 -5.42 -4.05 3.49
CA LEU A 29 -4.20 -3.47 2.96
C LEU A 29 -4.55 -2.17 2.24
N GLU A 30 -3.91 -1.07 2.64
CA GLU A 30 -3.97 0.19 1.91
C GLU A 30 -2.56 0.65 1.56
N VAL A 31 -2.34 0.95 0.28
CA VAL A 31 -1.07 1.46 -0.23
C VAL A 31 -1.30 2.83 -0.85
N PHE A 32 -0.61 3.82 -0.31
CA PHE A 32 -0.63 5.19 -0.79
C PHE A 32 0.70 5.49 -1.46
N LEU A 33 0.62 6.05 -2.67
CA LEU A 33 1.74 6.60 -3.40
C LEU A 33 1.63 8.12 -3.32
N GLU A 34 2.66 8.77 -2.77
CA GLU A 34 2.65 10.20 -2.47
C GLU A 34 3.89 10.89 -3.02
N ASP A 35 3.74 12.13 -3.47
CA ASP A 35 4.87 13.01 -3.78
C ASP A 35 4.77 14.32 -2.98
N ALA A 36 5.56 15.32 -3.36
CA ALA A 36 5.55 16.63 -2.69
C ALA A 36 4.19 17.38 -2.78
N THR A 37 3.29 16.95 -3.67
CA THR A 37 1.96 17.55 -3.89
C THR A 37 0.84 16.81 -3.15
N GLY A 38 1.09 15.57 -2.71
CA GLY A 38 0.14 14.74 -1.97
C GLY A 38 -0.01 13.34 -2.54
N CYS A 39 -1.15 12.70 -2.27
CA CYS A 39 -1.45 11.34 -2.74
C CYS A 39 -1.75 11.33 -4.24
N ILE A 40 -0.90 10.64 -5.02
CA ILE A 40 -1.02 10.51 -6.47
C ILE A 40 -1.69 9.19 -6.90
N ALA A 41 -1.65 8.17 -6.05
CA ALA A 41 -2.41 6.94 -6.25
C ALA A 41 -2.70 6.23 -4.91
N ASN A 42 -3.83 5.54 -4.85
CA ASN A 42 -4.17 4.62 -3.76
C ASN A 42 -4.54 3.26 -4.34
N LEU A 43 -4.02 2.20 -3.73
CA LEU A 43 -4.48 0.83 -3.93
C LEU A 43 -4.98 0.28 -2.60
N GLY A 44 -6.28 0.00 -2.54
CA GLY A 44 -6.94 -0.69 -1.43
C GLY A 44 -7.25 -2.14 -1.78
N GLY A 45 -7.03 -3.04 -0.83
CA GLY A 45 -7.30 -4.45 -1.02
C GLY A 45 -7.43 -5.22 0.28
N ARG A 46 -7.59 -6.54 0.14
CA ARG A 46 -7.56 -7.47 1.28
C ARG A 46 -6.51 -8.54 1.07
N ILE A 47 -5.79 -8.87 2.13
CA ILE A 47 -4.83 -9.97 2.18
C ILE A 47 -5.23 -10.95 3.29
N TYR A 48 -5.03 -12.25 3.05
CA TYR A 48 -5.41 -13.32 3.98
C TYR A 48 -4.25 -14.31 4.13
N PRO A 49 -3.15 -13.91 4.80
CA PRO A 49 -2.04 -14.82 5.06
C PRO A 49 -2.48 -15.95 5.98
N SER A 50 -2.10 -17.19 5.65
CA SER A 50 -2.43 -18.37 6.46
C SER A 50 -1.42 -18.66 7.57
N ARG A 51 -0.22 -18.05 7.51
CA ARG A 51 0.84 -18.22 8.50
C ARG A 51 1.14 -16.91 9.22
N THR A 52 1.47 -17.01 10.50
CA THR A 52 1.81 -15.87 11.35
C THR A 52 3.11 -15.16 10.96
N ASP A 53 4.04 -15.86 10.30
CA ASP A 53 5.31 -15.30 9.82
C ASP A 53 5.22 -14.64 8.44
N SER A 54 4.04 -14.61 7.83
CA SER A 54 3.82 -13.99 6.51
C SER A 54 3.79 -12.45 6.55
N LEU A 55 3.85 -11.85 7.73
CA LEU A 55 3.82 -10.39 7.91
C LEU A 55 5.21 -9.73 7.86
N GLN A 56 6.24 -10.48 7.44
CA GLN A 56 7.58 -9.92 7.24
C GLN A 56 7.58 -8.99 6.02
N SER A 57 7.98 -7.74 6.22
CA SER A 57 8.23 -6.80 5.12
C SER A 57 9.71 -6.80 4.73
N ARG A 58 9.97 -6.62 3.43
CA ARG A 58 11.32 -6.46 2.87
C ARG A 58 11.27 -5.40 1.79
N VAL A 59 12.32 -4.61 1.68
CA VAL A 59 12.50 -3.68 0.57
C VAL A 59 13.01 -4.46 -0.63
N HIS A 60 12.39 -4.25 -1.78
CA HIS A 60 12.84 -4.78 -3.06
C HIS A 60 13.01 -3.64 -4.05
N GLY A 61 14.26 -3.35 -4.44
CA GLY A 61 14.62 -2.26 -5.34
C GLY A 61 15.92 -1.57 -4.96
N GLU A 62 16.58 -0.94 -5.94
CA GLU A 62 17.92 -0.32 -5.76
C GLU A 62 17.85 1.15 -5.33
N ALA A 63 16.71 1.82 -5.54
CA ALA A 63 16.53 3.26 -5.29
C ALA A 63 15.76 3.56 -3.99
N PHE A 64 16.06 2.83 -2.90
CA PHE A 64 15.43 3.05 -1.60
C PHE A 64 16.26 4.00 -0.73
N ALA A 65 15.71 5.17 -0.43
CA ALA A 65 16.38 6.19 0.38
C ALA A 65 16.21 5.99 1.90
N GLY A 66 15.36 5.06 2.33
CA GLY A 66 15.04 4.80 3.74
C GLY A 66 13.54 4.73 4.01
N GLY A 67 13.18 4.29 5.20
CA GLY A 67 11.80 4.19 5.66
C GLY A 67 11.70 3.67 7.09
N ASP A 68 10.59 3.98 7.74
CA ASP A 68 10.29 3.58 9.11
C ASP A 68 9.08 2.62 9.15
N SER A 69 8.95 1.89 10.25
CA SER A 69 7.79 1.04 10.50
C SER A 69 7.32 1.18 11.94
N TRP A 70 6.01 1.10 12.15
CA TRP A 70 5.38 1.20 13.46
C TRP A 70 4.18 0.27 13.56
N VAL A 71 3.83 -0.11 14.78
CA VAL A 71 2.60 -0.85 15.06
C VAL A 71 1.47 0.17 15.27
N MET A 72 0.35 -0.02 14.56
CA MET A 72 -0.82 0.84 14.71
C MET A 72 -1.53 0.59 16.04
N ALA A 73 -1.95 1.66 16.71
CA ALA A 73 -2.80 1.56 17.89
C ALA A 73 -4.24 1.22 17.49
N GLY A 74 -4.93 0.45 18.33
CA GLY A 74 -6.37 0.21 18.18
C GLY A 74 -7.15 1.51 18.32
N ILE A 75 -8.12 1.74 17.43
CA ILE A 75 -8.96 2.95 17.45
C ILE A 75 -10.23 2.77 18.29
N TRP A 76 -10.57 1.53 18.64
CA TRP A 76 -11.71 1.22 19.48
C TRP A 76 -11.24 1.14 20.94
N PRO A 77 -11.97 1.76 21.88
CA PRO A 77 -11.76 1.48 23.30
C PRO A 77 -12.06 0.00 23.56
N ASP A 78 -11.29 -0.60 24.48
CA ASP A 78 -11.54 -1.96 24.99
C ASP A 78 -12.98 -2.13 25.51
#